data_AF-A0A7S0H8B0-F1
#
_entry.id   AF-A0A7S0H8B0-F1
#
_cell.length_a   1.000
_cell.length_b   1.000
_cell.length_c   1.000
_cell.angle_alpha   90.00
_cell.angle_beta   90.00
_cell.angle_gamma   90.00
#
_symmetry.space_group_name_H-M   'P 1'
#
loop_
_entity.id
_entity.type
_entity.pdbx_description
1 polymer ?
#
loop_
_entity_poly.entity_id
_entity_poly.type
_entity_poly.pdbx_seq_one_letter_code
_entity_poly.pdbx_strand_id
1 'polypeptide(L)'
;MEPRIKFSEAPTGDQWKAGALCGLNLVLALYLGAQLAKYNAMKVALPGLLGTMQQLQPAFLTYAIALNVIPIVRATYIALRNARIEVRNAKRRRWAALLEINPDVRDRVKDAKGYSKDLRKIDDSNLIYTTSEDIDTQLDDVELNDFDTRLAEIRRAGGKYY
;
A
#
# COMPACT_ATOMS: atom_id res chain seq x y z
N MET A 1 8.64 0.32 15.05
CA MET A 1 8.58 1.37 13.99
C MET A 1 8.45 0.67 12.64
N GLU A 2 7.86 1.28 11.62
CA GLU A 2 7.73 0.64 10.30
C GLU A 2 9.06 0.72 9.53
N PRO A 3 9.51 -0.38 8.88
CA PRO A 3 10.74 -0.37 8.10
C PRO A 3 10.58 0.46 6.81
N ARG A 4 11.68 1.07 6.36
CA ARG A 4 11.74 1.75 5.05
C ARG A 4 11.83 0.72 3.93
N ILE A 5 11.20 1.01 2.81
CA ILE A 5 11.28 0.21 1.58
C ILE A 5 12.65 0.43 0.96
N LYS A 6 13.40 -0.65 0.74
CA LYS A 6 14.72 -0.62 0.08
C LYS A 6 14.54 -0.60 -1.44
N PHE A 7 15.40 0.14 -2.13
CA PHE A 7 15.43 0.17 -3.60
C PHE A 7 16.01 -1.13 -4.19
N SER A 8 17.12 -1.60 -3.62
CA SER A 8 17.80 -2.84 -3.99
C SER A 8 18.43 -3.47 -2.74
N GLU A 9 18.59 -4.79 -2.78
CA GLU A 9 19.31 -5.57 -1.76
C GLU A 9 20.82 -5.59 -1.99
N ALA A 10 21.27 -5.14 -3.18
CA ALA A 10 22.68 -5.10 -3.53
C ALA A 10 23.46 -4.11 -2.63
N PRO A 11 24.75 -4.38 -2.36
CA PRO A 11 25.62 -3.44 -1.69
C PRO A 11 25.64 -2.07 -2.39
N THR A 12 25.72 -0.98 -1.62
CA THR A 12 25.68 0.40 -2.15
C THR A 12 26.73 0.64 -3.25
N GLY A 13 27.92 0.04 -3.13
CA GLY A 13 28.97 0.14 -4.14
C GLY A 13 28.57 -0.42 -5.51
N ASP A 14 27.84 -1.54 -5.51
CA ASP A 14 27.42 -2.18 -6.77
C ASP A 14 26.24 -1.43 -7.41
N GLN A 15 25.39 -0.81 -6.61
CA GLN A 15 24.36 0.10 -7.11
C GLN A 15 24.97 1.31 -7.84
N TRP A 16 26.04 1.88 -7.30
CA TRP A 16 26.78 2.97 -7.95
C TRP A 16 27.43 2.55 -9.25
N LYS A 17 28.11 1.39 -9.28
CA LYS A 17 28.70 0.84 -10.52
C LYS A 17 27.64 0.61 -11.60
N ALA A 18 26.51 0.00 -11.22
CA ALA A 18 25.40 -0.23 -12.15
C ALA A 18 24.85 1.09 -12.70
N GLY A 19 24.64 2.10 -11.84
CA GLY A 19 24.21 3.43 -12.25
C GLY A 19 25.21 4.11 -13.19
N ALA A 20 26.51 4.05 -12.86
CA ALA A 20 27.58 4.59 -13.70
C ALA A 20 27.62 3.92 -15.08
N LEU A 21 27.49 2.60 -15.14
CA LEU A 21 27.46 1.84 -16.40
C LEU A 21 26.22 2.19 -17.24
N CYS A 22 25.05 2.35 -16.62
CA CYS A 22 23.82 2.77 -17.30
C CYS A 22 23.96 4.19 -17.87
N GLY A 23 24.53 5.12 -17.10
CA GLY A 23 24.79 6.48 -17.55
C GLY A 23 25.78 6.52 -18.71
N LEU A 24 26.87 5.75 -18.61
CA LEU A 24 27.86 5.63 -19.69
C LEU A 24 27.23 5.08 -20.97
N ASN A 25 26.41 4.04 -20.87
CA ASN A 25 25.72 3.45 -22.03
C ASN A 25 24.83 4.48 -22.75
N LEU A 26 24.10 5.31 -21.99
CA LEU A 26 23.27 6.38 -22.55
C LEU A 26 24.12 7.45 -23.25
N VAL A 27 25.22 7.89 -22.64
CA VAL A 27 26.14 8.87 -23.25
C VAL A 27 26.70 8.34 -24.57
N LEU A 28 27.14 7.08 -24.60
CA LEU A 28 27.67 6.45 -25.81
C LEU A 28 26.59 6.34 -26.91
N ALA A 29 25.37 5.95 -26.55
CA ALA A 29 24.25 5.84 -27.49
C ALA A 29 23.86 7.20 -28.08
N LEU A 30 23.86 8.26 -27.26
CA LEU A 30 23.61 9.63 -27.70
C LEU A 30 24.74 10.14 -28.61
N TYR A 31 25.99 9.89 -28.25
CA TYR A 31 27.14 10.28 -29.05
C TYR A 31 27.11 9.60 -30.43
N LEU A 32 26.89 8.28 -30.46
CA LEU A 32 26.75 7.52 -31.70
C LEU A 32 25.57 8.04 -32.54
N GLY A 33 24.42 8.30 -31.89
CA GLY A 33 23.26 8.90 -32.52
C GLY A 33 23.56 10.27 -33.15
N ALA A 34 24.29 11.13 -32.45
CA ALA A 34 24.67 12.45 -32.95
C ALA A 34 25.60 12.37 -34.17
N GLN A 35 26.48 11.38 -34.24
CA GLN A 35 27.31 11.16 -35.44
C GLN A 35 26.49 10.64 -36.61
N LEU A 36 25.63 9.64 -36.37
CA LEU A 36 24.80 9.03 -37.43
C LEU A 36 23.68 9.96 -37.92
N ALA A 37 23.20 10.86 -37.07
CA ALA A 37 22.17 11.85 -37.41
C ALA A 37 22.58 12.75 -38.59
N LYS A 38 23.88 13.07 -38.72
CA LYS A 38 24.40 13.88 -39.84
C LYS A 38 24.17 13.19 -41.19
N TYR A 39 24.44 11.89 -41.25
CA TYR A 39 24.26 11.09 -42.47
C TYR A 39 22.79 10.80 -42.74
N ASN A 40 21.99 10.54 -41.69
CA ASN A 40 20.54 10.39 -41.79
C ASN A 40 19.88 11.66 -42.37
N ALA A 41 20.27 12.84 -41.91
CA ALA A 41 19.73 14.12 -42.39
C ALA A 41 20.01 14.35 -43.89
N MET A 42 21.17 13.89 -44.37
CA MET A 42 21.55 13.93 -45.78
C MET A 42 20.97 12.77 -46.61
N LYS A 43 20.16 11.89 -46.00
CA LYS A 43 19.61 10.67 -46.60
C LYS A 43 20.69 9.74 -47.19
N VAL A 44 21.88 9.77 -46.60
CA VAL A 44 22.99 8.90 -47.00
C VAL A 44 22.88 7.59 -46.23
N ALA A 45 22.73 6.49 -46.96
CA ALA A 45 22.84 5.16 -46.39
C ALA A 45 24.32 4.77 -46.31
N LEU A 46 24.82 4.49 -45.10
CA LEU A 46 26.17 3.99 -44.96
C LEU A 46 26.24 2.51 -45.39
N PRO A 47 27.27 2.08 -46.12
CA PRO A 47 27.44 0.67 -46.47
C PRO A 47 28.01 -0.17 -45.32
N GLY A 48 27.78 -1.48 -45.37
CA GLY A 48 28.35 -2.46 -44.45
C GLY A 48 27.94 -2.26 -42.99
N LEU A 49 28.89 -2.45 -42.07
CA LEU A 49 28.66 -2.40 -40.63
C LEU A 49 28.08 -1.05 -40.16
N LEU A 50 28.49 0.06 -40.77
CA LEU A 50 28.02 1.39 -40.40
C LEU A 50 26.53 1.59 -40.76
N GLY A 51 26.07 1.00 -41.87
CA GLY A 51 24.65 0.97 -42.23
C GLY A 51 23.81 0.16 -41.26
N THR A 52 24.33 -0.98 -40.81
CA THR A 52 23.67 -1.79 -39.77
C THR A 52 23.54 -1.01 -38.46
N MET A 53 24.59 -0.30 -38.06
CA MET A 53 24.55 0.57 -36.87
C MET A 53 23.56 1.72 -37.05
N GLN A 54 23.49 2.34 -38.24
CA GLN A 54 22.50 3.37 -38.58
C GLN A 54 21.06 2.87 -38.42
N GLN A 55 20.77 1.63 -38.83
CA GLN A 55 19.44 1.02 -38.68
C GLN A 55 19.10 0.62 -37.25
N LEU A 56 20.08 0.11 -36.49
CA LEU A 56 19.87 -0.35 -35.11
C LEU A 56 19.97 0.79 -34.07
N GLN A 57 20.57 1.92 -34.43
CA GLN A 57 20.76 3.07 -33.53
C GLN A 57 19.48 3.47 -32.76
N PRO A 58 18.29 3.62 -33.39
CA PRO A 58 17.09 3.99 -32.64
C PRO A 58 16.69 2.95 -31.60
N ALA A 59 16.86 1.66 -31.89
CA ALA A 59 16.61 0.59 -30.92
C ALA A 59 17.61 0.63 -29.76
N PHE A 60 18.90 0.83 -30.05
CA PHE A 60 19.94 1.00 -29.01
C PHE A 60 19.68 2.21 -28.12
N LEU A 61 19.28 3.34 -28.70
CA LEU A 61 18.97 4.55 -27.93
C LEU A 61 17.75 4.34 -27.03
N THR A 62 16.69 3.72 -27.57
CA THR A 62 15.48 3.40 -26.80
C THR A 62 15.81 2.52 -25.59
N TYR A 63 16.63 1.49 -25.81
CA TYR A 63 17.10 0.60 -24.75
C TYR A 63 17.92 1.35 -23.68
N ALA A 64 18.89 2.16 -24.10
CA ALA A 64 19.73 2.93 -23.18
C ALA A 64 18.89 3.92 -22.33
N ILE A 65 17.87 4.54 -22.92
CA ILE A 65 16.92 5.39 -22.20
C ILE A 65 16.13 4.56 -21.19
N ALA A 66 15.54 3.44 -21.62
CA ALA A 66 14.72 2.60 -20.74
C ALA A 66 15.49 2.11 -19.51
N LEU A 67 16.75 1.69 -19.69
CA LEU A 67 17.63 1.26 -18.59
C LEU A 67 17.86 2.34 -17.53
N ASN A 68 17.79 3.63 -17.90
CA ASN A 68 17.96 4.73 -16.96
C ASN A 68 16.61 5.21 -16.39
N VAL A 69 15.58 5.31 -17.22
CA VAL A 69 14.27 5.84 -16.81
C VAL A 69 13.58 4.92 -15.80
N ILE A 70 13.57 3.60 -16.05
CA ILE A 70 12.90 2.63 -15.17
C ILE A 70 13.39 2.72 -13.72
N PRO A 71 14.71 2.66 -13.42
CA PRO A 71 15.19 2.76 -12.05
C PRO A 71 14.95 4.14 -11.44
N ILE A 72 15.00 5.23 -12.20
CA ILE A 72 14.69 6.58 -11.71
C ILE A 72 13.22 6.68 -11.27
N VAL A 73 12.29 6.21 -12.11
CA VAL A 73 10.86 6.19 -11.78
C VAL A 73 10.61 5.32 -10.54
N ARG A 74 11.25 4.14 -10.45
CA ARG A 74 11.15 3.30 -9.27
C ARG A 74 11.70 3.98 -8.02
N ALA A 75 12.85 4.64 -8.11
CA ALA A 75 13.50 5.32 -6.99
C ALA A 75 12.64 6.47 -6.46
N THR A 76 12.06 7.27 -7.34
CA THR A 76 11.15 8.37 -6.96
C THR A 76 9.89 7.84 -6.28
N TYR A 77 9.27 6.78 -6.80
CA TYR A 77 8.11 6.14 -6.16
C TYR A 77 8.45 5.63 -4.75
N ILE A 78 9.59 4.95 -4.59
CA ILE A 78 10.04 4.44 -3.29
C ILE A 78 10.33 5.58 -2.32
N ALA A 79 10.96 6.67 -2.78
CA ALA A 79 11.23 7.85 -1.96
C ALA A 79 9.94 8.48 -1.42
N LEU A 80 8.92 8.65 -2.27
CA LEU A 80 7.61 9.18 -1.88
C LEU A 80 6.93 8.30 -0.83
N ARG A 81 6.99 6.98 -1.00
CA ARG A 81 6.39 6.04 -0.05
C ARG A 81 7.15 6.02 1.29
N ASN A 82 8.48 6.09 1.24
CA ASN A 82 9.31 6.20 2.43
C ASN A 82 9.07 7.52 3.19
N ALA A 83 8.79 8.63 2.50
CA ALA A 83 8.43 9.88 3.16
C ALA A 83 7.14 9.73 3.99
N ARG A 84 6.12 9.04 3.46
CA ARG A 84 4.88 8.76 4.21
C ARG A 84 5.11 7.85 5.41
N ILE A 85 5.98 6.85 5.27
CA ILE A 85 6.40 5.98 6.39
C ILE A 85 7.10 6.82 7.46
N GLU A 86 7.99 7.72 7.06
CA GLU A 86 8.76 8.56 7.97
C GLU A 86 7.86 9.49 8.79
N VAL A 87 6.84 10.11 8.17
CA VAL A 87 5.86 10.94 8.89
C VAL A 87 5.13 10.14 9.98
N ARG A 88 4.71 8.90 9.68
CA ARG A 88 4.05 8.02 10.66
C ARG A 88 5.01 7.59 11.77
N ASN A 89 6.26 7.26 11.42
CA ASN A 89 7.29 6.93 12.39
C ASN A 89 7.70 8.11 13.26
N ALA A 90 7.71 9.33 12.73
CA ALA A 90 7.95 10.55 13.50
C ALA A 90 6.84 10.76 14.54
N LYS A 91 5.57 10.60 14.15
CA LYS A 91 4.45 10.62 15.11
C LYS A 91 4.66 9.56 16.20
N ARG A 92 4.88 8.30 15.83
CA ARG A 92 5.08 7.21 16.82
C ARG A 92 6.26 7.46 17.76
N ARG A 93 7.36 8.06 17.28
CA ARG A 93 8.49 8.46 18.13
C ARG A 93 8.12 9.53 19.13
N ARG A 94 7.34 10.54 18.74
CA ARG A 94 6.84 11.57 19.66
C ARG A 94 5.93 10.99 20.74
N TRP A 95 5.00 10.11 20.36
CA TRP A 95 4.13 9.42 21.32
C TRP A 95 4.92 8.52 22.26
N ALA A 96 5.90 7.77 21.75
CA ALA A 96 6.78 6.94 22.58
C ALA A 96 7.55 7.79 23.61
N ALA A 97 8.12 8.92 23.19
CA ALA A 97 8.83 9.83 24.10
C ALA A 97 7.90 10.41 25.18
N LEU A 98 6.65 10.78 24.84
CA LEU A 98 5.68 11.26 25.83
C LEU A 98 5.29 10.19 26.87
N LEU A 99 5.21 8.92 26.45
CA LEU A 99 4.93 7.78 27.33
C LEU A 99 6.13 7.41 28.23
N GLU A 100 7.35 7.69 27.79
CA GLU A 100 8.54 7.53 28.63
C GLU A 100 8.59 8.56 29.76
N ILE A 101 8.15 9.79 29.48
CA ILE A 101 8.13 10.89 30.46
C ILE A 101 7.01 10.70 31.51
N ASN A 102 5.85 10.13 31.11
CA ASN A 102 4.68 10.00 31.98
C ASN A 102 4.32 8.53 32.25
N PRO A 103 4.83 7.93 33.35
CA PRO A 103 4.64 6.51 33.65
C PRO A 103 3.17 6.12 33.86
N ASP A 104 2.35 6.98 34.49
CA ASP A 104 0.92 6.71 34.71
C ASP A 104 0.15 6.60 33.37
N VAL A 105 0.44 7.47 32.42
CA VAL A 105 -0.17 7.44 31.08
C VAL A 105 0.24 6.18 30.32
N ARG A 106 1.51 5.77 30.45
CA ARG A 106 2.03 4.54 29.84
C ARG A 106 1.31 3.30 30.35
N ASP A 107 1.06 3.22 31.65
CA ASP A 107 0.45 2.04 32.25
C ASP A 107 -1.05 1.96 31.90
N ARG A 108 -1.76 3.10 31.85
CA ARG A 108 -3.13 3.15 31.28
C ARG A 108 -3.21 2.74 29.80
N VAL A 109 -2.23 3.15 28.98
CA VAL A 109 -2.17 2.74 27.57
C VAL A 109 -1.87 1.24 27.42
N LYS A 110 -1.07 0.66 28.33
CA LYS A 110 -0.85 -0.80 28.36
C LYS A 110 -2.12 -1.55 28.71
N ASP A 111 -2.87 -1.08 29.71
CA ASP A 111 -4.13 -1.69 30.12
C ASP A 111 -5.18 -1.59 29.01
N ALA A 112 -5.30 -0.41 28.37
CA ALA A 112 -6.17 -0.18 27.21
C ALA A 112 -5.89 -1.14 26.04
N LYS A 113 -4.64 -1.55 25.84
CA LYS A 113 -4.24 -2.53 24.80
C LYS A 113 -4.76 -3.94 25.09
N GLY A 114 -5.08 -4.26 26.34
CA GLY A 114 -5.77 -5.50 26.70
C GLY A 114 -7.20 -5.53 26.15
N TYR A 115 -7.94 -4.43 26.32
CA TYR A 115 -9.32 -4.30 25.87
C TYR A 115 -9.47 -4.25 24.34
N SER A 116 -8.43 -3.84 23.60
CA SER A 116 -8.51 -3.78 22.13
C SER A 116 -8.44 -5.15 21.43
N LYS A 117 -7.99 -6.20 22.13
CA LYS A 117 -7.91 -7.56 21.56
C LYS A 117 -9.28 -8.24 21.47
N ASP A 118 -10.26 -7.81 22.27
CA ASP A 118 -11.61 -8.39 22.33
C ASP A 118 -12.64 -7.61 21.49
N LEU A 119 -12.21 -6.62 20.71
CA LEU A 119 -13.08 -5.91 19.79
C LEU A 119 -13.38 -6.79 18.58
N ARG A 120 -14.35 -7.70 18.73
CA ARG A 120 -14.97 -8.43 17.63
C ARG A 120 -15.56 -7.39 16.66
N LYS A 121 -15.12 -7.41 15.40
CA LYS A 121 -15.70 -6.58 14.33
C LYS A 121 -17.18 -6.95 14.21
N ILE A 122 -18.06 -6.03 14.59
CA ILE A 122 -19.50 -6.15 14.36
C ILE A 122 -19.72 -5.80 12.89
N ASP A 123 -20.28 -6.73 12.13
CA ASP A 123 -20.62 -6.60 10.70
C ASP A 123 -22.12 -6.86 10.56
N ASP A 124 -22.75 -6.39 9.47
CA ASP A 124 -24.22 -6.48 9.28
C ASP A 124 -24.74 -7.92 9.32
N SER A 125 -23.89 -8.90 9.02
CA SER A 125 -24.19 -10.34 9.12
C SER A 125 -24.24 -10.91 10.54
N ASN A 126 -23.91 -10.12 11.57
CA ASN A 126 -23.80 -10.56 12.96
C ASN A 126 -24.59 -9.67 13.94
N LEU A 127 -25.51 -8.86 13.41
CA LEU A 127 -26.43 -8.01 14.14
C LEU A 127 -27.77 -8.73 14.28
N ILE A 128 -28.04 -9.28 15.46
CA ILE A 128 -29.34 -9.88 15.79
C ILE A 128 -30.41 -8.79 15.96
N TYR A 129 -30.00 -7.58 16.35
CA TYR A 129 -30.88 -6.44 16.55
C TYR A 129 -30.24 -5.19 15.98
N THR A 130 -30.96 -4.49 15.10
CA THR A 130 -30.53 -3.19 14.54
C THR A 130 -31.57 -2.13 14.84
N THR A 131 -31.12 -0.91 15.19
CA THR A 131 -32.02 0.22 15.44
C THR A 131 -32.65 0.78 14.16
N SER A 132 -32.19 0.29 13.00
CA SER A 132 -32.57 0.80 11.69
C SER A 132 -33.80 0.08 11.10
N GLU A 133 -34.20 -1.04 11.69
CA GLU A 133 -35.36 -1.81 11.29
C GLU A 133 -36.44 -1.74 12.36
N ASP A 134 -37.70 -1.69 11.93
CA ASP A 134 -38.85 -1.63 12.82
C ASP A 134 -39.03 -2.97 13.55
N ILE A 135 -39.45 -2.92 14.81
CA ILE A 135 -39.51 -4.09 15.72
C ILE A 135 -40.35 -5.22 15.13
N ASP A 136 -41.41 -4.87 14.39
CA ASP A 136 -42.33 -5.81 13.74
C ASP A 136 -41.68 -6.62 12.61
N THR A 137 -40.54 -6.18 12.07
CA THR A 137 -39.79 -6.90 11.02
C THR A 137 -38.73 -7.84 11.60
N GLN A 138 -38.33 -7.61 12.86
CA GLN A 138 -37.28 -8.39 13.54
C GLN A 138 -37.85 -9.60 14.29
N LEU A 139 -39.15 -9.62 14.56
CA LEU A 139 -39.83 -10.71 15.24
C LEU A 139 -40.36 -11.70 14.21
N ASP A 140 -39.69 -12.84 14.05
CA ASP A 140 -40.21 -13.96 13.26
C ASP A 140 -41.53 -14.47 13.88
N ASP A 141 -42.51 -14.84 13.05
CA ASP A 141 -43.84 -15.33 13.49
C ASP A 141 -43.76 -16.49 14.52
N VAL A 142 -42.64 -17.22 14.53
CA VAL A 142 -42.36 -18.31 15.48
C VAL A 142 -42.16 -17.78 16.91
N GLU A 143 -41.48 -16.65 17.08
CA GLU A 143 -41.17 -16.07 18.38
C GLU A 143 -42.41 -15.38 18.99
N LEU A 144 -43.25 -14.78 18.15
CA LEU A 144 -44.57 -14.25 18.52
C LEU A 144 -45.52 -15.37 18.98
N ASN A 145 -45.55 -16.51 18.27
CA ASN A 145 -46.40 -17.64 18.64
C ASN A 145 -45.93 -18.35 19.93
N ASP A 146 -44.63 -18.45 20.19
CA ASP A 146 -44.13 -18.99 21.47
C ASP A 146 -44.49 -18.05 22.63
N PHE A 147 -44.38 -16.74 22.42
CA PHE A 147 -44.81 -15.74 23.40
C PHE A 147 -46.32 -15.82 23.72
N ASP A 148 -47.16 -15.91 22.69
CA ASP A 148 -48.61 -16.06 22.86
C ASP A 148 -48.98 -17.38 23.54
N THR A 149 -48.24 -18.45 23.24
CA THR A 149 -48.42 -19.76 23.89
C THR A 149 -48.10 -19.66 25.39
N ARG A 150 -46.99 -19.01 25.76
CA ARG A 150 -46.62 -18.78 27.18
C ARG A 150 -47.61 -17.85 27.88
N LEU A 151 -48.11 -16.82 27.22
CA LEU A 151 -49.16 -15.95 27.77
C LEU A 151 -50.47 -16.73 27.99
N ALA A 152 -50.84 -17.62 27.07
CA ALA A 152 -52.00 -18.47 27.22
C ALA A 152 -51.83 -19.48 28.36
N GLU A 153 -50.63 -20.03 28.56
CA GLU A 153 -50.31 -20.87 29.71
C GLU A 153 -50.41 -20.10 31.02
N ILE A 154 -49.86 -18.89 31.10
CA ILE A 154 -49.97 -18.02 32.28
C ILE A 154 -51.44 -17.67 32.58
N ARG A 155 -52.24 -17.39 31.54
CA ARG A 155 -53.68 -17.10 31.68
C ARG A 155 -54.46 -18.34 32.12
N ARG A 156 -54.09 -19.54 31.64
CA ARG A 156 -54.68 -20.83 32.05
C ARG A 156 -54.24 -21.27 33.45
N ALA A 157 -53.03 -20.89 33.88
CA ALA A 157 -52.51 -21.16 35.22
C ALA A 157 -53.19 -20.33 36.33
N GLY A 158 -54.17 -19.48 35.97
CA GLY A 158 -54.95 -18.71 36.93
C GLY A 158 -54.19 -17.49 37.39
N GLY A 159 -54.57 -16.33 36.83
CA GLY A 159 -54.06 -15.03 37.24
C GLY A 159 -54.14 -14.86 38.77
N LYS A 160 -52.97 -14.85 39.40
CA LYS A 160 -52.82 -14.56 40.83
C LYS A 160 -51.55 -13.77 41.11
N TYR A 161 -51.32 -12.72 40.32
CA TYR A 161 -50.36 -11.67 40.67
C TYR A 161 -50.93 -10.32 40.21
N TYR A 162 -51.79 -9.74 41.05
CA TYR A 162 -51.78 -8.30 41.30
C TYR A 162 -50.80 -8.05 42.44
#